data_AF-A0A831RF06-F1
#
_entry.id   AF-A0A831RF06-F1
#
_cell.length_a   1.000
_cell.length_b   1.000
_cell.length_c   1.000
_cell.angle_alpha   90.00
_cell.angle_beta   90.00
_cell.angle_gamma   90.00
#
_symmetry.space_group_name_H-M   'P 1'
#
loop_
_entity.id
_entity.type
_entity.pdbx_description
1 polymer ?
#
loop_
_entity_poly.entity_id
_entity_poly.type
_entity_poly.pdbx_seq_one_letter_code
_entity_poly.pdbx_strand_id
1 'polypeptide(L)'
;MVIAWDKVVFCTRPSGSNWRVAGIINNYIGIKTMKRAGLLIALLLWGTSAYSMAIRAVVTGADMAGMEVTATFQDGTTDTAVWAATGMKSGAASGNGWTLSEDGYTLGNCLDAECKQLDGVWTLENTIDNAIQSLMINAMAGDIVFDKFLDKVYTPGSNVGRTFLADDQTRVPDSAVYGDPVSDPDLFGKLTLTWENGFANGDSLRFMADTDAVPEPATLLLTVLGLLGFGFGARRKMS
;
A
#
# COMPACT_ATOMS: atom_id res chain seq x y z
N MET A 1 -31.72 27.30 -39.46
CA MET A 1 -32.83 27.92 -38.72
C MET A 1 -34.11 27.72 -39.52
N VAL A 2 -34.93 26.77 -39.11
CA VAL A 2 -36.27 26.54 -39.65
C VAL A 2 -37.16 26.23 -38.44
N ILE A 3 -38.10 27.13 -38.20
CA ILE A 3 -39.14 27.03 -37.18
C ILE A 3 -40.31 26.34 -37.85
N ALA A 4 -40.68 25.15 -37.39
CA ALA A 4 -41.91 24.48 -37.82
C ALA A 4 -43.05 24.85 -36.84
N TRP A 5 -44.06 25.50 -37.38
CA TRP A 5 -45.33 25.82 -36.72
C TRP A 5 -46.31 24.67 -36.94
N ASP A 6 -46.77 24.03 -35.87
CA ASP A 6 -47.94 23.16 -35.95
C ASP A 6 -49.22 23.91 -35.58
N LYS A 7 -50.23 23.64 -36.39
CA LYS A 7 -51.42 24.44 -36.64
C LYS A 7 -52.38 24.39 -35.45
N VAL A 8 -52.75 25.56 -34.93
CA VAL A 8 -53.95 25.71 -34.09
C VAL A 8 -55.09 26.21 -34.98
N VAL A 9 -56.10 25.36 -35.16
CA VAL A 9 -57.33 25.72 -35.89
C VAL A 9 -58.28 26.39 -34.90
N PHE A 10 -58.46 27.70 -35.03
CA PHE A 10 -59.50 28.44 -34.31
C PHE A 10 -60.69 28.68 -35.26
N CYS A 11 -61.82 28.04 -35.01
CA CYS A 11 -63.10 28.40 -35.63
C CYS A 11 -63.82 29.40 -34.73
N THR A 12 -64.19 30.57 -35.27
CA THR A 12 -65.04 31.54 -34.57
C THR A 12 -66.51 31.40 -35.00
N ARG A 13 -67.44 31.58 -34.06
CA ARG A 13 -68.82 32.01 -34.37
C ARG A 13 -69.42 32.87 -33.24
N PRO A 14 -70.42 33.69 -33.57
CA PRO A 14 -70.90 34.79 -32.73
C PRO A 14 -71.96 34.38 -31.69
N SER A 15 -72.02 35.20 -30.63
CA SER A 15 -73.10 35.40 -29.65
C SER A 15 -73.63 34.20 -28.85
N GLY A 16 -73.29 34.20 -27.55
CA GLY A 16 -74.19 33.83 -26.45
C GLY A 16 -74.49 32.34 -26.25
N SER A 17 -73.62 31.62 -25.54
CA SER A 17 -73.97 30.56 -24.57
C SER A 17 -72.73 29.78 -24.10
N ASN A 18 -72.85 29.19 -22.91
CA ASN A 18 -71.78 28.62 -22.08
C ASN A 18 -70.90 27.56 -22.75
N TRP A 19 -69.58 27.72 -22.63
CA TRP A 19 -68.61 26.67 -23.01
C TRP A 19 -68.66 25.50 -22.01
N ARG A 20 -69.00 24.31 -22.50
CA ARG A 20 -68.57 23.03 -21.90
C ARG A 20 -67.26 22.65 -22.56
N VAL A 21 -66.16 22.61 -21.80
CA VAL A 21 -64.88 22.08 -22.31
C VAL A 21 -64.94 20.56 -22.26
N ALA A 22 -64.99 19.95 -23.44
CA ALA A 22 -64.72 18.53 -23.65
C ALA A 22 -63.24 18.25 -23.39
N GLY A 23 -62.95 17.21 -22.60
CA GLY A 23 -61.61 16.81 -22.23
C GLY A 23 -60.76 16.43 -23.45
N ILE A 24 -59.51 16.86 -23.43
CA ILE A 24 -58.43 16.30 -24.24
C ILE A 24 -57.48 15.58 -23.28
N ILE A 25 -57.40 14.27 -23.46
CA ILE A 25 -56.49 13.37 -22.75
C ILE A 25 -55.09 13.63 -23.31
N ASN A 26 -54.24 14.31 -22.54
CA ASN A 26 -52.80 14.39 -22.85
C ASN A 26 -52.09 13.20 -22.24
N ASN A 27 -51.90 12.15 -23.03
CA ASN A 27 -50.86 11.15 -22.79
C ASN A 27 -49.54 11.68 -23.35
N TYR A 28 -48.70 12.26 -22.50
CA TYR A 28 -47.27 12.42 -22.76
C TYR A 28 -46.49 12.33 -21.44
N ILE A 29 -46.37 11.11 -20.90
CA ILE A 29 -45.32 10.77 -19.94
C ILE A 29 -44.05 10.53 -20.76
N GLY A 30 -43.35 11.62 -21.08
CA GLY A 30 -42.13 11.61 -21.90
C GLY A 30 -40.93 12.14 -21.13
N ILE A 31 -40.34 11.27 -20.32
CA ILE A 31 -38.89 11.13 -20.10
C ILE A 31 -38.08 12.44 -20.28
N LYS A 32 -37.99 13.27 -19.24
CA LYS A 32 -37.04 14.40 -19.22
C LYS A 32 -36.38 14.67 -17.86
N THR A 33 -36.29 13.65 -17.01
CA THR A 33 -35.67 13.75 -15.68
C THR A 33 -34.58 12.71 -15.39
N MET A 34 -34.06 12.02 -16.42
CA MET A 34 -32.98 11.02 -16.27
C MET A 34 -31.64 11.41 -16.93
N LYS A 35 -31.33 12.70 -17.04
CA LYS A 35 -29.98 13.15 -17.46
C LYS A 35 -29.17 13.86 -16.38
N ARG A 36 -29.76 14.15 -15.21
CA ARG A 36 -29.07 14.87 -14.12
C ARG A 36 -28.59 13.98 -12.98
N ALA A 37 -29.18 12.80 -12.78
CA ALA A 37 -28.75 11.87 -11.72
C ALA A 37 -27.49 11.07 -12.08
N GLY A 38 -27.31 10.70 -13.35
CA GLY A 38 -26.12 9.96 -13.79
C GLY A 38 -24.82 10.79 -13.82
N LEU A 39 -24.94 12.11 -14.01
CA LEU A 39 -23.78 13.00 -14.04
C LEU A 39 -23.18 13.26 -12.65
N LEU A 40 -24.00 13.24 -11.60
CA LEU A 40 -23.55 13.43 -10.21
C LEU A 40 -22.81 12.21 -9.64
N ILE A 41 -23.19 10.98 -10.04
CA ILE A 41 -22.48 9.76 -9.64
C ILE A 41 -21.17 9.60 -10.44
N ALA A 42 -21.16 10.00 -11.72
CA ALA A 42 -19.93 10.00 -12.52
C ALA A 42 -18.90 11.04 -12.04
N LEU A 43 -19.32 12.20 -11.54
CA LEU A 43 -18.39 13.22 -10.99
C LEU A 43 -17.78 12.81 -9.64
N LEU A 44 -18.44 11.97 -8.84
CA LEU A 44 -17.89 11.45 -7.58
C LEU A 44 -16.80 10.39 -7.80
N LEU A 45 -16.71 9.79 -8.99
CA LEU A 45 -15.65 8.85 -9.37
C LEU A 45 -14.39 9.53 -9.94
N TRP A 46 -14.44 10.86 -10.13
CA TRP A 46 -13.31 11.67 -10.61
C TRP A 46 -12.70 12.53 -9.50
N GLY A 47 -13.19 12.39 -8.26
CA GLY A 47 -12.45 12.83 -7.10
C GLY A 47 -11.24 11.91 -6.98
N THR A 48 -10.09 12.35 -7.49
CA THR A 48 -8.80 11.77 -7.16
C THR A 48 -8.73 11.72 -5.65
N SER A 49 -8.99 10.54 -5.09
CA SER A 49 -8.71 10.27 -3.71
C SER A 49 -7.20 10.32 -3.57
N ALA A 50 -6.68 11.50 -3.25
CA ALA A 50 -5.43 11.63 -2.54
C ALA A 50 -5.68 10.96 -1.18
N TYR A 51 -5.68 9.64 -1.16
CA TYR A 51 -5.55 8.89 0.07
C TYR A 51 -4.15 9.25 0.56
N SER A 52 -4.06 10.08 1.58
CA SER A 52 -2.86 10.11 2.40
C SER A 52 -2.79 8.72 3.02
N MET A 53 -1.94 7.84 2.48
CA MET A 53 -1.58 6.62 3.19
C MET A 53 -1.05 7.07 4.55
N ALA A 54 -1.70 6.66 5.63
CA ALA A 54 -1.30 7.05 6.97
C ALA A 54 -0.10 6.19 7.39
N ILE A 55 1.06 6.49 6.82
CA ILE A 55 2.30 5.78 7.08
C ILE A 55 2.55 5.76 8.59
N ARG A 56 2.89 4.59 9.13
CA ARG A 56 3.25 4.41 10.54
C ARG A 56 4.76 4.24 10.64
N ALA A 57 5.43 5.29 11.07
CA ALA A 57 6.89 5.34 11.20
C ALA A 57 7.43 4.87 12.56
N VAL A 58 6.69 4.01 13.24
CA VAL A 58 7.16 3.29 14.42
C VAL A 58 6.91 1.82 14.15
N VAL A 59 7.96 1.15 13.70
CA VAL A 59 7.95 -0.25 13.28
C VAL A 59 8.98 -1.01 14.11
N THR A 60 8.61 -2.22 14.50
CA THR A 60 9.47 -3.18 15.20
C THR A 60 9.63 -4.45 14.38
N GLY A 61 10.56 -5.31 14.76
CA GLY A 61 10.72 -6.66 14.19
C GLY A 61 9.43 -7.47 14.16
N ALA A 62 8.57 -7.29 15.16
CA ALA A 62 7.30 -7.98 15.24
C ALA A 62 6.27 -7.46 14.22
N ASP A 63 6.33 -6.17 13.87
CA ASP A 63 5.41 -5.52 12.93
C ASP A 63 5.67 -5.92 11.47
N MET A 64 6.86 -6.43 11.17
CA MET A 64 7.27 -6.76 9.81
C MET A 64 6.84 -8.17 9.35
N ALA A 65 5.89 -8.78 10.05
CA ALA A 65 5.37 -10.10 9.70
C ALA A 65 4.80 -10.10 8.26
N GLY A 66 5.18 -11.11 7.47
CA GLY A 66 4.75 -11.23 6.07
C GLY A 66 5.75 -10.73 5.04
N MET A 67 6.80 -9.99 5.42
CA MET A 67 7.90 -9.69 4.50
C MET A 67 8.53 -10.99 3.97
N GLU A 68 9.10 -10.95 2.77
CA GLU A 68 9.83 -12.08 2.20
C GLU A 68 11.32 -11.76 2.13
N VAL A 69 12.14 -12.72 2.54
CA VAL A 69 13.61 -12.61 2.46
C VAL A 69 14.11 -13.77 1.60
N THR A 70 14.81 -13.43 0.51
CA THR A 70 15.37 -14.40 -0.43
C THR A 70 16.89 -14.36 -0.37
N ALA A 71 17.51 -15.47 0.02
CA ALA A 71 18.94 -15.71 -0.12
C ALA A 71 19.21 -16.38 -1.48
N THR A 72 20.16 -15.83 -2.24
CA THR A 72 20.72 -16.47 -3.43
C THR A 72 22.15 -16.90 -3.11
N PHE A 73 22.47 -18.17 -3.29
CA PHE A 73 23.76 -18.74 -2.93
C PHE A 73 24.73 -18.78 -4.12
N GLN A 74 26.01 -19.01 -3.85
CA GLN A 74 27.07 -19.05 -4.88
C GLN A 74 26.88 -20.15 -5.93
N ASP A 75 26.20 -21.25 -5.60
CA ASP A 75 25.85 -22.30 -6.56
C ASP A 75 24.63 -21.94 -7.44
N GLY A 76 24.06 -20.75 -7.26
CA GLY A 76 22.89 -20.26 -7.98
C GLY A 76 21.55 -20.74 -7.43
N THR A 77 21.53 -21.54 -6.36
CA THR A 77 20.29 -21.90 -5.69
C THR A 77 19.73 -20.70 -4.93
N THR A 78 18.42 -20.71 -4.71
CA THR A 78 17.73 -19.69 -3.93
C THR A 78 16.88 -20.33 -2.85
N ASP A 79 16.72 -19.60 -1.74
CA ASP A 79 15.86 -19.97 -0.64
C ASP A 79 15.11 -18.73 -0.14
N THR A 80 13.80 -18.85 0.05
CA THR A 80 12.94 -17.75 0.46
C THR A 80 12.24 -18.11 1.77
N ALA A 81 12.37 -17.24 2.76
CA ALA A 81 11.69 -17.34 4.04
C ALA A 81 10.76 -16.14 4.25
N VAL A 82 9.64 -16.39 4.93
CA VAL A 82 8.69 -15.35 5.33
C VAL A 82 9.06 -14.88 6.73
N TRP A 83 9.06 -13.57 6.92
CA TRP A 83 9.32 -12.94 8.21
C TRP A 83 8.18 -13.20 9.19
N ALA A 84 8.52 -13.59 10.40
CA ALA A 84 7.59 -13.81 11.49
C ALA A 84 8.07 -13.15 12.78
N ALA A 85 7.13 -12.70 13.60
CA ALA A 85 7.44 -12.21 14.95
C ALA A 85 8.00 -13.34 15.83
N THR A 86 9.11 -13.08 16.50
CA THR A 86 9.77 -14.00 17.45
C THR A 86 9.60 -13.53 18.90
N GLY A 87 9.14 -12.29 19.08
CA GLY A 87 8.91 -11.66 20.37
C GLY A 87 7.99 -10.45 20.25
N MET A 88 7.88 -9.64 21.31
CA MET A 88 6.99 -8.47 21.31
C MET A 88 7.47 -7.35 20.39
N LYS A 89 8.78 -7.27 20.12
CA LYS A 89 9.41 -6.26 19.27
C LYS A 89 10.43 -6.86 18.30
N SER A 90 10.54 -8.18 18.27
CA SER A 90 11.55 -8.89 17.50
C SER A 90 10.89 -9.77 16.45
N GLY A 91 11.59 -9.97 15.34
CA GLY A 91 11.16 -10.87 14.28
C GLY A 91 12.35 -11.44 13.53
N ALA A 92 12.07 -12.47 12.73
CA ALA A 92 13.08 -13.09 11.89
C ALA A 92 12.46 -13.79 10.67
N ALA A 93 13.28 -13.91 9.63
CA ALA A 93 13.10 -14.87 8.55
C ALA A 93 14.26 -15.88 8.63
N SER A 94 13.94 -17.17 8.63
CA SER A 94 14.94 -18.25 8.70
C SER A 94 14.72 -19.22 7.56
N GLY A 95 15.76 -19.39 6.74
CA GLY A 95 15.78 -20.39 5.68
C GLY A 95 16.61 -21.62 6.08
N ASN A 96 17.03 -22.38 5.08
CA ASN A 96 17.87 -23.55 5.28
C ASN A 96 19.33 -23.13 5.55
N GLY A 97 19.65 -22.89 6.82
CA GLY A 97 21.01 -22.58 7.26
C GLY A 97 21.41 -21.12 7.19
N TRP A 98 20.44 -20.22 7.17
CA TRP A 98 20.67 -18.79 7.34
C TRP A 98 19.48 -18.17 8.08
N THR A 99 19.75 -17.08 8.78
CA THR A 99 18.72 -16.33 9.51
C THR A 99 18.98 -14.85 9.37
N LEU A 100 17.95 -14.09 9.02
CA LEU A 100 17.91 -12.64 9.18
C LEU A 100 16.93 -12.32 10.30
N SER A 101 17.38 -11.59 11.32
CA SER A 101 16.58 -11.20 12.48
C SER A 101 16.69 -9.71 12.74
N GLU A 102 15.69 -9.15 13.41
CA GLU A 102 15.72 -7.80 13.95
C GLU A 102 15.11 -7.83 15.36
N ASP A 103 15.70 -7.05 16.27
CA ASP A 103 15.18 -6.84 17.62
C ASP A 103 15.14 -5.36 17.95
N GLY A 104 13.93 -4.83 18.18
CA GLY A 104 13.74 -3.46 18.63
C GLY A 104 12.85 -2.62 17.72
N TYR A 105 13.10 -1.32 17.73
CA TYR A 105 12.53 -0.38 16.76
C TYR A 105 13.50 -0.15 15.61
N THR A 106 13.03 -0.26 14.37
CA THR A 106 13.88 -0.28 13.16
C THR A 106 14.64 1.02 12.90
N LEU A 107 14.13 2.15 13.37
CA LEU A 107 14.86 3.43 13.35
C LEU A 107 16.22 3.34 14.07
N GLY A 108 16.31 2.47 15.08
CA GLY A 108 17.49 2.16 15.85
C GLY A 108 17.93 3.27 16.80
N ASN A 109 18.33 2.89 18.01
CA ASN A 109 18.77 3.84 19.04
C ASN A 109 19.87 3.25 19.94
N CYS A 110 20.63 4.10 20.62
CA CYS A 110 21.49 3.68 21.71
C CYS A 110 20.66 3.51 22.99
N LEU A 111 20.77 2.34 23.61
CA LEU A 111 20.08 2.03 24.87
C LEU A 111 20.88 2.43 26.11
N ASP A 112 22.18 2.71 25.94
CA ASP A 112 23.06 3.23 26.99
C ASP A 112 23.83 4.47 26.51
N ALA A 113 24.45 5.17 27.47
CA ALA A 113 25.16 6.43 27.21
C ALA A 113 26.42 6.24 26.37
N GLU A 114 26.98 5.03 26.34
CA GLU A 114 28.18 4.68 25.59
C GLU A 114 27.86 4.01 24.24
N CYS A 115 26.58 3.90 23.87
CA CYS A 115 26.09 3.18 22.68
C CYS A 115 26.61 1.74 22.55
N LYS A 116 26.83 1.03 23.66
CA LYS A 116 27.26 -0.39 23.65
C LYS A 116 26.09 -1.33 23.42
N GLN A 117 24.89 -0.92 23.84
CA GLN A 117 23.65 -1.60 23.53
C GLN A 117 22.88 -0.80 22.48
N LEU A 118 22.54 -1.48 21.39
CA LEU A 118 21.83 -0.92 20.25
C LEU A 118 20.46 -1.59 20.15
N ASP A 119 19.42 -0.77 19.98
CA ASP A 119 18.07 -1.17 19.60
C ASP A 119 17.96 -1.15 18.07
N GLY A 120 17.10 -1.99 17.49
CA GLY A 120 16.81 -1.96 16.06
C GLY A 120 17.88 -2.60 15.18
N VAL A 121 18.67 -3.52 15.73
CA VAL A 121 19.78 -4.14 15.00
C VAL A 121 19.28 -5.32 14.21
N TRP A 122 19.52 -5.27 12.90
CA TRP A 122 19.36 -6.40 12.01
C TRP A 122 20.61 -7.29 12.07
N THR A 123 20.41 -8.60 12.22
CA THR A 123 21.49 -9.59 12.27
C THR A 123 21.24 -10.68 11.24
N LEU A 124 22.16 -10.81 10.28
CA LEU A 124 22.22 -11.91 9.32
C LEU A 124 23.31 -12.89 9.74
N GLU A 125 22.99 -14.19 9.73
CA GLU A 125 23.93 -15.28 9.96
C GLU A 125 23.79 -16.33 8.86
N ASN A 126 24.92 -16.94 8.47
CA ASN A 126 24.96 -18.09 7.57
C ASN A 126 25.70 -19.24 8.24
N THR A 127 25.06 -20.40 8.32
CA THR A 127 25.56 -21.61 9.01
C THR A 127 25.74 -22.80 8.07
N ILE A 128 25.58 -22.60 6.75
CA ILE A 128 25.79 -23.65 5.74
C ILE A 128 27.04 -23.39 4.92
N ASP A 129 27.67 -24.47 4.45
CA ASP A 129 28.86 -24.47 3.58
C ASP A 129 28.55 -24.05 2.13
N ASN A 130 27.59 -23.13 1.95
CA ASN A 130 27.30 -22.47 0.69
C ASN A 130 27.13 -20.99 0.98
N ALA A 131 28.02 -20.16 0.42
CA ALA A 131 28.02 -18.74 0.74
C ALA A 131 26.84 -18.03 0.08
N ILE A 132 26.22 -17.09 0.79
CA ILE A 132 25.18 -16.23 0.24
C ILE A 132 25.85 -15.22 -0.68
N GLN A 133 25.45 -15.18 -1.94
CA GLN A 133 25.91 -14.20 -2.92
C GLN A 133 25.06 -12.92 -2.88
N SER A 134 23.75 -13.04 -2.66
CA SER A 134 22.86 -11.91 -2.45
C SER A 134 21.73 -12.23 -1.49
N LEU A 135 21.28 -11.21 -0.76
CA LEU A 135 20.11 -11.25 0.11
C LEU A 135 19.16 -10.14 -0.34
N MET A 136 17.97 -10.51 -0.82
CA MET A 136 16.91 -9.59 -1.18
C MET A 136 15.84 -9.60 -0.11
N ILE A 137 15.52 -8.42 0.44
CA ILE A 137 14.42 -8.23 1.38
C ILE A 137 13.29 -7.53 0.64
N ASN A 138 12.18 -8.24 0.45
CA ASN A 138 10.94 -7.73 -0.13
C ASN A 138 10.00 -7.32 1.01
N ALA A 139 10.15 -6.07 1.45
CA ALA A 139 9.40 -5.53 2.58
C ALA A 139 7.92 -5.31 2.27
N MET A 140 7.60 -4.97 1.02
CA MET A 140 6.21 -4.72 0.60
C MET A 140 5.32 -5.96 0.67
N ALA A 141 5.88 -7.17 0.73
CA ALA A 141 5.09 -8.38 0.99
C ALA A 141 4.44 -8.38 2.39
N GLY A 142 5.04 -7.66 3.35
CA GLY A 142 4.49 -7.44 4.70
C GLY A 142 3.94 -6.04 4.92
N ASP A 143 3.61 -5.31 3.85
CA ASP A 143 3.20 -3.90 3.90
C ASP A 143 4.22 -2.99 4.62
N ILE A 144 5.51 -3.31 4.49
CA ILE A 144 6.62 -2.52 5.02
C ILE A 144 7.38 -1.86 3.88
N VAL A 145 7.94 -0.68 4.13
CA VAL A 145 8.87 0.01 3.25
C VAL A 145 10.11 0.43 4.03
N PHE A 146 11.25 0.48 3.35
CA PHE A 146 12.48 1.01 3.90
C PHE A 146 12.61 2.50 3.65
N ASP A 147 13.17 3.21 4.62
CA ASP A 147 13.65 4.57 4.42
C ASP A 147 15.06 4.57 3.80
N LYS A 148 15.29 5.48 2.87
CA LYS A 148 16.57 5.63 2.17
C LYS A 148 17.40 6.79 2.68
N PHE A 149 16.81 7.80 3.30
CA PHE A 149 17.53 9.00 3.70
C PHE A 149 17.72 9.08 5.21
N LEU A 150 18.68 9.92 5.59
CA LEU A 150 18.94 10.25 6.97
C LEU A 150 18.51 11.70 7.21
N ASP A 151 18.03 11.99 8.42
CA ASP A 151 17.85 13.34 8.97
C ASP A 151 16.81 14.24 8.30
N LYS A 152 15.99 13.72 7.37
CA LYS A 152 14.95 14.52 6.72
C LYS A 152 13.73 13.70 6.34
N VAL A 153 12.57 14.26 6.66
CA VAL A 153 11.27 13.76 6.20
C VAL A 153 11.05 14.18 4.75
N TYR A 154 10.92 13.24 3.82
CA TYR A 154 10.52 13.53 2.44
C TYR A 154 9.08 13.10 2.16
N THR A 155 8.60 12.03 2.78
CA THR A 155 7.23 11.54 2.61
C THR A 155 6.30 12.06 3.71
N PRO A 156 5.20 12.76 3.37
CA PRO A 156 4.19 13.15 4.35
C PRO A 156 3.62 11.94 5.11
N GLY A 157 3.69 11.98 6.44
CA GLY A 157 3.23 10.90 7.31
C GLY A 157 4.32 9.93 7.76
N SER A 158 5.48 9.92 7.08
CA SER A 158 6.70 9.31 7.59
C SER A 158 7.40 10.24 8.60
N ASN A 159 8.37 9.70 9.34
CA ASN A 159 9.27 10.44 10.23
C ASN A 159 10.63 10.66 9.56
N VAL A 160 11.62 11.08 10.34
CA VAL A 160 13.02 11.05 9.91
C VAL A 160 13.47 9.60 9.96
N GLY A 161 13.88 9.05 8.83
CA GLY A 161 14.39 7.69 8.79
C GLY A 161 15.89 7.56 8.77
N ARG A 162 16.33 6.33 8.45
CA ARG A 162 17.73 5.92 8.40
C ARG A 162 17.96 4.94 7.25
N THR A 163 18.95 5.27 6.44
CA THR A 163 19.47 4.40 5.38
C THR A 163 20.20 3.17 5.94
N PHE A 164 20.47 2.19 5.08
CA PHE A 164 21.30 1.04 5.41
C PHE A 164 22.67 1.47 5.96
N LEU A 165 22.97 1.05 7.19
CA LEU A 165 24.23 1.30 7.87
C LEU A 165 24.76 0.02 8.51
N ALA A 166 25.83 -0.54 7.94
CA ALA A 166 26.46 -1.77 8.43
C ALA A 166 27.48 -1.49 9.55
N ASP A 167 27.60 -2.46 10.47
CA ASP A 167 28.67 -2.55 11.47
C ASP A 167 29.96 -3.01 10.78
N ASP A 168 30.99 -2.16 10.80
CA ASP A 168 32.27 -2.38 10.13
C ASP A 168 33.11 -3.50 10.75
N GLN A 169 32.72 -3.99 11.92
CA GLN A 169 33.34 -5.14 12.57
C GLN A 169 32.79 -6.49 12.08
N THR A 170 31.80 -6.47 11.18
CA THR A 170 31.13 -7.65 10.63
C THR A 170 31.38 -7.80 9.12
N ARG A 171 30.88 -8.88 8.49
CA ARG A 171 31.05 -9.08 7.04
C ARG A 171 30.10 -8.15 6.25
N VAL A 172 30.57 -6.93 5.99
CA VAL A 172 29.85 -5.89 5.23
C VAL A 172 29.62 -6.32 3.77
N PRO A 173 28.43 -6.09 3.18
CA PRO A 173 28.18 -6.31 1.76
C PRO A 173 28.96 -5.35 0.86
N ASP A 174 29.29 -5.80 -0.34
CA ASP A 174 29.97 -4.99 -1.35
C ASP A 174 29.03 -3.94 -1.97
N SER A 175 27.71 -4.18 -1.93
CA SER A 175 26.69 -3.18 -2.26
C SER A 175 25.37 -3.40 -1.52
N ALA A 176 24.65 -2.29 -1.28
CA ALA A 176 23.28 -2.25 -0.78
C ALA A 176 22.44 -1.37 -1.71
N VAL A 177 21.41 -1.94 -2.33
CA VAL A 177 20.60 -1.29 -3.36
C VAL A 177 19.13 -1.29 -2.99
N TYR A 178 18.53 -0.11 -2.99
CA TYR A 178 17.10 0.08 -2.80
C TYR A 178 16.35 -0.10 -4.14
N GLY A 179 15.20 -0.79 -4.10
CA GLY A 179 14.35 -1.06 -5.25
C GLY A 179 12.87 -0.86 -4.94
N ASP A 180 12.04 -0.88 -5.98
CA ASP A 180 10.59 -0.71 -5.91
C ASP A 180 10.16 0.57 -5.16
N PRO A 181 10.36 1.77 -5.75
CA PRO A 181 9.99 3.02 -5.09
C PRO A 181 8.48 3.07 -4.82
N VAL A 182 8.12 3.34 -3.57
CA VAL A 182 6.74 3.50 -3.10
C VAL A 182 6.40 4.98 -2.98
N SER A 183 7.33 5.77 -2.43
CA SER A 183 7.24 7.23 -2.36
C SER A 183 8.61 7.83 -2.63
N ASP A 184 8.94 7.98 -3.92
CA ASP A 184 10.23 8.54 -4.35
C ASP A 184 10.36 10.00 -3.89
N PRO A 185 11.51 10.41 -3.32
CA PRO A 185 12.78 9.69 -3.28
C PRO A 185 13.07 8.88 -2.01
N ASP A 186 12.09 8.69 -1.14
CA ASP A 186 12.25 8.34 0.28
C ASP A 186 12.06 6.86 0.59
N LEU A 187 10.89 6.31 0.20
CA LEU A 187 10.41 5.01 0.66
C LEU A 187 10.45 3.97 -0.45
N PHE A 188 11.02 2.81 -0.14
CA PHE A 188 11.31 1.73 -1.09
C PHE A 188 10.82 0.39 -0.55
N GLY A 189 10.25 -0.44 -1.42
CA GLY A 189 9.72 -1.74 -1.04
C GLY A 189 10.77 -2.85 -0.97
N LYS A 190 11.99 -2.60 -1.46
CA LYS A 190 13.06 -3.60 -1.50
C LYS A 190 14.41 -3.06 -1.07
N LEU A 191 15.17 -3.91 -0.40
CA LEU A 191 16.59 -3.74 -0.12
C LEU A 191 17.34 -5.00 -0.55
N THR A 192 18.34 -4.86 -1.42
CA THR A 192 19.19 -5.97 -1.88
C THR A 192 20.63 -5.76 -1.43
N LEU A 193 21.18 -6.73 -0.71
CA LEU A 193 22.58 -6.80 -0.29
C LEU A 193 23.32 -7.79 -1.17
N THR A 194 24.54 -7.46 -1.61
CA THR A 194 25.35 -8.32 -2.48
C THR A 194 26.78 -8.45 -1.98
N TRP A 195 27.34 -9.67 -2.08
CA TRP A 195 28.73 -9.96 -1.77
C TRP A 195 29.42 -10.60 -2.99
N GLU A 196 30.43 -9.94 -3.56
CA GLU A 196 31.20 -10.43 -4.70
C GLU A 196 31.95 -11.73 -4.36
N ASN A 197 32.50 -11.79 -3.14
CA ASN A 197 33.20 -12.97 -2.62
C ASN A 197 32.30 -13.87 -1.75
N GLY A 198 30.98 -13.63 -1.75
CA GLY A 198 30.02 -14.30 -0.90
C GLY A 198 30.08 -13.89 0.58
N PHE A 199 29.07 -14.35 1.30
CA PHE A 199 28.90 -14.31 2.75
C PHE A 199 28.91 -15.76 3.26
N ALA A 200 30.07 -16.18 3.76
CA ALA A 200 30.45 -17.57 3.97
C ALA A 200 29.83 -18.19 5.24
N ASN A 201 30.06 -19.50 5.44
CA ASN A 201 29.69 -20.17 6.68
C ASN A 201 30.39 -19.53 7.88
N GLY A 202 29.63 -19.20 8.91
CA GLY A 202 30.11 -18.55 10.12
C GLY A 202 30.24 -17.02 9.99
N ASP A 203 30.00 -16.46 8.81
CA ASP A 203 29.90 -15.01 8.66
C ASP A 203 28.63 -14.50 9.36
N SER A 204 28.78 -13.31 9.95
CA SER A 204 27.68 -12.52 10.50
C SER A 204 27.74 -11.12 9.91
N LEU A 205 26.58 -10.50 9.72
CA LEU A 205 26.43 -9.08 9.39
C LEU A 205 25.48 -8.48 10.42
N ARG A 206 25.88 -7.36 11.01
CA ARG A 206 24.99 -6.50 11.81
C ARG A 206 24.80 -5.18 11.09
N PHE A 207 23.56 -4.71 11.00
CA PHE A 207 23.26 -3.43 10.37
C PHE A 207 22.01 -2.78 10.95
N MET A 208 21.80 -1.52 10.61
CA MET A 208 20.58 -0.77 10.89
C MET A 208 19.96 -0.34 9.56
N ALA A 209 18.64 -0.39 9.51
CA ALA A 209 17.84 0.14 8.41
C ALA A 209 16.46 0.46 8.97
N ASP A 210 16.00 1.68 8.75
CA ASP A 210 14.68 2.11 9.21
C ASP A 210 13.58 1.62 8.28
N THR A 211 12.42 1.34 8.87
CA THR A 211 11.24 0.88 8.15
C THR A 211 9.97 1.56 8.63
N ASP A 212 9.06 1.75 7.68
CA ASP A 212 7.73 2.27 7.91
C ASP A 212 6.68 1.24 7.49
N ALA A 213 5.54 1.23 8.17
CA ALA A 213 4.41 0.40 7.78
C ALA A 213 3.43 1.20 6.90
N VAL A 214 3.07 0.62 5.77
CA VAL A 214 2.06 1.11 4.85
C VAL A 214 0.71 0.53 5.27
N PRO A 215 -0.30 1.33 5.61
CA PRO A 215 -1.61 0.79 5.92
C PRO A 215 -2.22 0.12 4.69
N GLU A 216 -2.80 -1.07 4.88
CA GLU A 216 -3.67 -1.65 3.86
C GLU A 216 -4.73 -0.61 3.43
N PRO A 217 -4.96 -0.45 2.12
CA PRO A 217 -5.99 0.44 1.63
C PRO A 217 -7.36 0.08 2.24
N ALA A 218 -7.99 1.04 2.95
CA ALA A 218 -9.35 0.89 3.50
C ALA A 218 -10.42 0.59 2.43
N THR A 219 -10.04 0.61 1.15
CA THR A 219 -10.85 0.16 0.02
C THR A 219 -11.29 -1.29 0.14
N LEU A 220 -10.55 -2.18 0.83
CA LEU A 220 -11.02 -3.54 1.09
C LEU A 220 -12.27 -3.55 1.99
N LEU A 221 -12.24 -2.79 3.08
CA LEU A 221 -13.40 -2.63 3.96
C LEU A 221 -14.58 -2.00 3.22
N LEU A 222 -14.33 -0.95 2.42
CA LEU A 222 -15.38 -0.31 1.61
C LEU A 222 -15.93 -1.23 0.51
N THR A 223 -15.09 -2.09 -0.06
CA THR A 223 -15.52 -3.08 -1.06
C THR A 223 -16.43 -4.14 -0.42
N VAL A 224 -16.05 -4.66 0.75
CA VAL A 224 -16.88 -5.59 1.52
C VAL A 224 -18.20 -4.94 1.94
N LEU A 225 -18.16 -3.72 2.48
CA LEU A 225 -19.37 -2.97 2.85
C LEU A 225 -20.26 -2.64 1.64
N GLY A 226 -19.65 -2.30 0.51
CA GLY A 226 -20.35 -2.08 -0.76
C GLY A 226 -21.08 -3.33 -1.24
N LEU A 227 -20.40 -4.48 -1.26
CA LEU A 227 -20.98 -5.77 -1.64
C LEU A 227 -22.13 -6.19 -0.71
N LEU A 228 -21.97 -6.01 0.61
CA LEU A 228 -23.04 -6.27 1.58
C LEU A 228 -24.26 -5.34 1.34
N GLY A 229 -24.02 -4.05 1.06
CA GLY A 229 -25.08 -3.08 0.74
C GLY A 229 -25.89 -3.46 -0.49
N PHE A 230 -25.25 -3.96 -1.56
CA PHE A 230 -25.94 -4.47 -2.74
C PHE A 230 -26.78 -5.73 -2.46
N GLY A 231 -26.28 -6.64 -1.61
CA GLY A 231 -27.00 -7.86 -1.21
C GLY A 231 -28.32 -7.60 -0.48
N PHE A 232 -28.36 -6.58 0.39
CA PHE A 232 -29.59 -6.18 1.08
C PHE A 232 -30.54 -5.36 0.20
N GLY A 233 -30.02 -4.57 -0.75
CA GLY A 233 -30.83 -3.78 -1.68
C GLY A 233 -31.60 -4.63 -2.71
N ALA A 234 -31.04 -5.76 -3.14
CA ALA A 234 -31.63 -6.64 -4.15
C ALA A 234 -32.87 -7.42 -3.66
N ARG A 235 -33.13 -7.50 -2.35
CA ARG A 235 -34.27 -8.26 -1.79
C ARG A 235 -35.61 -7.51 -1.77
N ARG A 236 -35.66 -6.23 -2.19
CA ARG A 236 -36.92 -5.47 -2.27
C ARG A 236 -37.50 -5.49 -3.69
N LYS A 237 -38.03 -6.63 -4.14
CA LYS A 237 -38.99 -6.69 -5.26
C LYS A 237 -39.66 -8.06 -5.40
N MET A 238 -40.49 -8.45 -4.44
CA MET A 238 -41.58 -9.41 -4.65
C MET A 238 -42.72 -9.11 -3.64
N SER A 239 -43.60 -8.17 -4.00
CA SER A 239 -45.01 -8.15 -3.55
C SER A 239 -45.85 -7.47 -4.63
#